data_AF-A0A6C0IW90-F1
#
_entry.id   AF-A0A6C0IW90-F1
#
_cell.length_a   1.000
_cell.length_b   1.000
_cell.length_c   1.000
_cell.angle_alpha   90.00
_cell.angle_beta   90.00
_cell.angle_gamma   90.00
#
_symmetry.space_group_name_H-M   'P 1'
#
loop_
_entity.id
_entity.type
_entity.pdbx_description
1 polymer ?
#
loop_
_entity_poly.entity_id
_entity_poly.type
_entity_poly.pdbx_seq_one_letter_code
_entity_poly.pdbx_strand_id
1 'polypeptide(L)'
;MSYECIYCNFTAPTNTRWKRHLATRKHATNIEKHQPKLCVNMDCERYPDDWDEEKDTEETYQEGQWKKCCLCDGYFNDNGMGDILFVQEEPNNQEAECSLCGKSEDIVQMKGCGQYLCGNACDESDESDESDESDDEET
;
A
#
# COMPACT_ATOMS: atom_id res chain seq x y z
N MET A 1 25.86 30.01 12.81
CA MET A 1 24.66 29.17 12.58
C MET A 1 24.63 28.82 11.10
N SER A 2 24.60 27.54 10.76
CA SER A 2 24.50 27.01 9.39
C SER A 2 23.15 26.32 9.18
N TYR A 3 22.69 26.26 7.93
CA TYR A 3 21.50 25.54 7.50
C TYR A 3 21.91 24.29 6.74
N GLU A 4 21.24 23.17 6.98
CA GLU A 4 21.59 21.87 6.39
C GLU A 4 20.35 21.21 5.78
N CYS A 5 20.51 20.64 4.57
CA CYS A 5 19.49 19.84 3.91
C CYS A 5 19.84 18.37 3.98
N ILE A 6 19.05 17.62 4.74
CA ILE A 6 19.16 16.16 4.86
C ILE A 6 18.92 15.44 3.53
N TYR A 7 18.09 15.99 2.64
CA TYR A 7 17.74 15.39 1.35
C TYR A 7 18.77 15.63 0.24
N CYS A 8 19.73 16.54 0.44
CA CYS A 8 20.64 16.99 -0.61
C CYS A 8 22.11 17.00 -0.18
N ASN A 9 22.44 16.59 1.05
CA ASN A 9 23.76 16.76 1.68
C ASN A 9 24.34 18.17 1.43
N PHE A 10 23.47 19.18 1.53
CA PHE A 10 23.81 20.57 1.21
C PHE A 10 23.85 21.41 2.49
N THR A 11 24.91 22.19 2.66
CA THR A 11 25.04 23.14 3.79
C THR A 11 25.14 24.58 3.28
N ALA A 12 24.54 25.51 4.02
CA ALA A 12 24.54 26.93 3.71
C ALA A 12 24.82 27.78 4.96
N PRO A 13 25.73 28.76 4.87
CA PRO A 13 26.02 29.66 5.99
C PRO A 13 24.98 30.78 6.17
N THR A 14 24.07 30.99 5.22
CA THR A 14 23.07 32.07 5.26
C THR A 14 21.68 31.61 4.84
N ASN A 15 20.66 32.26 5.42
CA ASN A 15 19.25 31.93 5.14
C ASN A 15 18.87 32.18 3.67
N THR A 16 19.40 33.22 3.05
CA THR A 16 19.13 33.53 1.63
C THR A 16 19.62 32.42 0.71
N ARG A 17 20.82 31.87 0.97
CA ARG A 17 21.36 30.76 0.19
C ARG A 17 20.57 29.47 0.42
N TRP A 18 20.11 29.25 1.66
CA TRP A 18 19.22 28.15 2.03
C TRP A 18 17.88 28.21 1.28
N LYS A 19 17.17 29.34 1.33
CA LYS A 19 15.89 29.52 0.62
C LYS A 19 16.02 29.31 -0.88
N ARG A 20 17.11 29.79 -1.48
CA ARG A 20 17.39 29.56 -2.90
C ARG A 20 17.59 28.08 -3.21
N HIS A 21 18.22 27.31 -2.32
CA HIS A 21 18.36 25.86 -2.46
C HIS A 21 17.00 25.14 -2.41
N LEU A 22 16.15 25.48 -1.44
CA LEU A 22 14.83 24.87 -1.29
C LEU A 22 13.93 25.07 -2.52
N ALA A 23 14.06 26.21 -3.19
CA ALA A 23 13.31 26.51 -4.42
C ALA A 23 13.84 25.78 -5.67
N THR A 24 14.93 25.02 -5.58
CA THR A 24 15.48 24.32 -6.75
C THR A 24 14.65 23.08 -7.10
N ARG A 25 14.49 22.82 -8.40
CA ARG A 25 13.90 21.56 -8.89
C ARG A 25 14.65 20.33 -8.38
N LYS A 26 15.98 20.41 -8.24
CA LYS A 26 16.79 19.33 -7.67
C LYS A 26 16.36 18.99 -6.24
N HIS A 27 16.10 20.00 -5.41
CA HIS A 27 15.63 19.79 -4.05
C HIS A 27 14.24 19.15 -4.02
N ALA A 28 13.30 19.65 -4.84
CA ALA A 28 11.97 19.05 -4.96
C ALA A 28 12.04 17.57 -5.38
N THR A 29 12.80 17.25 -6.44
CA THR A 29 12.98 15.86 -6.89
C THR A 29 13.67 14.99 -5.85
N ASN A 30 14.62 15.53 -5.08
CA ASN A 30 15.22 14.79 -3.99
C ASN A 30 14.22 14.51 -2.86
N ILE A 31 13.37 15.48 -2.49
CA ILE A 31 12.28 15.23 -1.54
C ILE A 31 11.40 14.10 -2.05
N GLU A 32 10.91 14.17 -3.30
CA GLU A 32 10.05 13.13 -3.89
C GLU A 32 10.71 11.75 -3.88
N LYS A 33 12.02 11.66 -4.11
CA LYS A 33 12.78 10.40 -4.01
C LYS A 33 12.90 9.85 -2.59
N HIS A 34 12.83 10.73 -1.59
CA HIS A 34 12.92 10.36 -0.17
C HIS A 34 11.56 10.22 0.51
N GLN A 35 10.46 10.55 -0.18
CA GLN A 35 9.11 10.23 0.29
C GLN A 35 8.94 8.71 0.28
N PRO A 36 8.60 8.10 1.41
CA PRO A 36 8.34 6.66 1.45
C PRO A 36 7.15 6.36 0.56
N LYS A 37 7.27 5.33 -0.28
CA LYS A 37 6.12 4.83 -1.02
C LYS A 37 5.34 3.93 -0.08
N LEU A 38 4.06 4.25 0.14
CA LEU A 38 3.17 3.54 1.04
C LEU A 38 1.92 3.10 0.26
N CYS A 39 1.32 1.99 0.69
CA CYS A 39 0.00 1.58 0.19
C CYS A 39 -1.06 2.62 0.56
N VAL A 40 -2.02 2.92 -0.33
CA VAL A 40 -2.92 4.08 -0.20
C VAL A 40 -4.38 3.73 0.16
N ASN A 41 -4.95 2.64 -0.35
CA ASN A 41 -6.38 2.31 -0.13
C ASN A 41 -6.66 1.78 1.31
N MET A 42 -5.64 1.26 1.99
CA MET A 42 -5.72 0.80 3.39
C MET A 42 -4.51 1.31 4.19
N ASP A 43 -4.10 2.56 3.91
CA ASP A 43 -2.97 3.32 4.46
C ASP A 43 -1.95 2.53 5.31
N CYS A 44 -0.77 2.29 4.74
CA CYS A 44 0.38 1.92 5.56
C CYS A 44 0.98 3.16 6.20
N GLU A 45 1.47 3.03 7.43
CA GLU A 45 2.14 4.10 8.15
C GLU A 45 3.64 3.79 8.30
N ARG A 46 4.50 4.75 7.99
CA ARG A 46 5.94 4.53 8.11
C ARG A 46 6.38 4.41 9.58
N TYR A 47 5.82 5.28 10.41
CA TYR A 47 6.03 5.29 11.86
C TYR A 47 4.65 5.42 12.49
N PRO A 48 4.06 4.29 12.94
CA PRO A 48 2.77 4.32 13.61
C PRO A 48 2.78 5.19 14.86
N ASP A 49 1.60 5.62 15.32
CA ASP A 49 1.47 6.55 16.45
C ASP A 49 2.17 6.09 17.75
N ASP A 50 2.27 4.78 17.98
CA ASP A 50 2.90 4.19 19.16
C ASP A 50 4.40 3.87 18.95
N TRP A 51 5.02 4.33 17.85
CA TRP A 51 6.44 4.11 17.56
C TRP A 51 7.35 4.95 18.46
N ASP A 52 8.23 4.30 19.23
CA ASP A 52 9.26 4.90 20.08
C ASP A 52 10.64 4.80 19.41
N GLU A 53 11.19 5.92 18.92
CA GLU A 53 12.50 5.96 18.22
C GLU A 53 13.69 5.42 19.02
N GLU A 54 13.60 5.37 20.35
CA GLU A 54 14.68 4.88 21.22
C GLU A 54 14.55 3.39 21.55
N LYS A 55 13.33 2.85 21.52
CA LYS A 55 13.06 1.45 21.90
C LYS A 55 12.72 0.54 20.72
N ASP A 56 12.11 1.10 19.69
CA ASP A 56 11.59 0.34 18.58
C ASP A 56 12.58 0.27 17.43
N THR A 57 12.69 -0.92 16.88
CA THR A 57 13.41 -1.21 15.65
C THR A 57 12.45 -1.92 14.70
N GLU A 58 12.78 -1.93 13.42
CA GLU A 58 11.95 -2.63 12.43
C GLU A 58 11.74 -4.11 12.78
N GLU A 59 12.70 -4.75 13.44
CA GLU A 59 12.58 -6.16 13.86
C GLU A 59 11.71 -6.32 15.11
N THR A 60 11.88 -5.45 16.11
CA THR A 60 11.20 -5.59 17.41
C THR A 60 9.76 -5.09 17.40
N TYR A 61 9.41 -4.15 16.51
CA TYR A 61 8.07 -3.57 16.46
C TYR A 61 7.01 -4.49 15.85
N GLN A 62 7.42 -5.58 15.20
CA GLN A 62 6.53 -6.52 14.50
C GLN A 62 5.72 -7.43 15.43
N GLU A 63 5.99 -7.43 16.73
CA GLU A 63 5.38 -8.36 17.69
C GLU A 63 3.97 -7.93 18.14
N GLY A 64 3.53 -6.71 17.82
CA GLY A 64 2.24 -6.15 18.22
C GLY A 64 1.14 -6.18 17.15
N GLN A 65 0.23 -5.20 17.24
CA GLN A 65 -0.86 -4.95 16.29
C GLN A 65 -0.34 -4.46 14.92
N TRP A 66 0.81 -3.79 14.90
CA TRP A 66 1.44 -3.29 13.69
C TRP A 66 2.37 -4.33 13.09
N LYS A 67 2.20 -4.61 11.80
CA LYS A 67 3.02 -5.57 11.05
C LYS A 67 3.69 -4.86 9.88
N LYS A 68 4.92 -5.27 9.56
CA LYS A 68 5.66 -4.70 8.43
C LYS A 68 4.96 -5.08 7.12
N CYS A 69 4.70 -4.10 6.26
CA CYS A 69 4.21 -4.34 4.92
C CYS A 69 5.36 -4.85 4.04
N CYS A 70 5.16 -5.95 3.31
CA CYS A 70 6.15 -6.45 2.35
C CYS A 70 6.13 -5.70 1.01
N LEU A 71 5.09 -4.89 0.76
CA LEU A 71 4.89 -4.15 -0.50
C LEU A 71 5.48 -2.74 -0.47
N CYS A 72 5.73 -2.19 0.73
CA CYS A 72 6.04 -0.78 0.90
C CYS A 72 6.88 -0.56 2.17
N ASP A 73 7.40 0.66 2.37
CA ASP A 73 8.30 0.95 3.51
C ASP A 73 7.59 1.05 4.88
N GLY A 74 6.26 0.93 4.90
CA GLY A 74 5.44 1.13 6.11
C GLY A 74 4.97 -0.14 6.79
N TYR A 75 4.11 0.07 7.79
CA TYR A 75 3.46 -0.92 8.62
C TYR A 75 1.95 -0.80 8.45
N PHE A 76 1.25 -1.93 8.57
CA PHE A 76 -0.20 -1.97 8.57
C PHE A 76 -0.72 -2.47 9.91
N ASN A 77 -1.92 -2.06 10.26
CA ASN A 77 -2.61 -2.49 11.47
C ASN A 77 -3.37 -3.80 11.19
N ASP A 78 -2.97 -4.90 11.83
CA ASP A 78 -3.59 -6.21 11.65
C ASP A 78 -4.87 -6.37 12.51
N ASN A 79 -5.84 -5.48 12.30
CA ASN A 79 -7.14 -5.51 12.98
C ASN A 79 -8.24 -6.22 12.16
N GLY A 80 -7.86 -6.98 11.14
CA GLY A 80 -8.74 -7.84 10.36
C GLY A 80 -8.70 -7.59 8.85
N MET A 81 -8.70 -6.33 8.39
CA MET A 81 -8.62 -5.99 6.96
C MET A 81 -7.40 -5.16 6.59
N GLY A 82 -6.65 -4.64 7.58
CA GLY A 82 -5.51 -3.76 7.31
C GLY A 82 -4.36 -4.43 6.57
N ASP A 83 -4.30 -5.76 6.57
CA ASP A 83 -3.38 -6.60 5.81
C ASP A 83 -3.78 -6.77 4.34
N ILE A 84 -4.92 -6.22 3.90
CA ILE A 84 -5.44 -6.34 2.54
C ILE A 84 -5.15 -5.05 1.74
N LEU A 85 -4.74 -5.20 0.48
CA LEU A 85 -4.62 -4.13 -0.50
C LEU A 85 -5.55 -4.40 -1.70
N PHE A 86 -6.52 -3.53 -1.93
CA PHE A 86 -7.40 -3.57 -3.10
C PHE A 86 -6.67 -3.01 -4.33
N VAL A 87 -6.04 -3.89 -5.09
CA VAL A 87 -5.13 -3.51 -6.19
C VAL A 87 -5.86 -3.04 -7.45
N GLN A 88 -7.10 -3.49 -7.66
CA GLN A 88 -7.91 -3.14 -8.83
C GLN A 88 -8.70 -1.83 -8.64
N GLU A 89 -8.83 -1.35 -7.41
CA GLU A 89 -9.55 -0.12 -7.10
C GLU A 89 -8.65 1.12 -7.23
N GLU A 90 -9.26 2.30 -7.37
CA GLU A 90 -8.53 3.57 -7.23
C GLU A 90 -7.89 3.65 -5.82
N PRO A 91 -6.66 4.19 -5.71
CA PRO A 91 -5.83 4.77 -6.77
C PRO A 91 -4.89 3.76 -7.47
N ASN A 92 -4.96 2.48 -7.12
CA ASN A 92 -4.03 1.46 -7.58
C ASN A 92 -4.27 1.09 -9.05
N ASN A 93 -5.53 0.87 -9.45
CA ASN A 93 -5.97 0.58 -10.82
C ASN A 93 -5.09 -0.45 -11.56
N GLN A 94 -4.66 -1.51 -10.87
CA GLN A 94 -3.80 -2.55 -11.41
C GLN A 94 -4.62 -3.76 -11.84
N GLU A 95 -4.20 -4.43 -12.90
CA GLU A 95 -4.69 -5.76 -13.24
C GLU A 95 -3.90 -6.80 -12.44
N ALA A 96 -4.60 -7.80 -11.90
CA ALA A 96 -4.01 -8.84 -11.08
C ALA A 96 -4.73 -10.17 -11.30
N GLU A 97 -4.07 -11.27 -10.95
CA GLU A 97 -4.60 -12.62 -11.08
C GLU A 97 -4.39 -13.38 -9.75
N CYS A 98 -5.41 -14.12 -9.32
CA CYS A 98 -5.34 -14.96 -8.13
C CYS A 98 -4.27 -16.04 -8.30
N SER A 99 -3.34 -16.11 -7.36
CA SER A 99 -2.24 -17.08 -7.39
C SER A 99 -2.68 -18.54 -7.19
N LEU A 100 -3.93 -18.79 -6.81
CA LEU A 100 -4.45 -20.14 -6.53
C LEU A 100 -5.39 -20.66 -7.63
N CYS A 101 -6.30 -19.82 -8.13
CA CYS A 101 -7.34 -20.24 -9.08
C CYS A 101 -7.27 -19.55 -10.46
N GLY A 102 -6.40 -18.55 -10.64
CA GLY A 102 -6.24 -17.87 -11.93
C GLY A 102 -7.35 -16.88 -12.31
N LYS A 103 -8.30 -16.58 -11.41
CA LYS A 103 -9.30 -15.52 -11.65
C LYS A 103 -8.62 -14.14 -11.69
N SER A 104 -9.13 -13.24 -12.52
CA SER A 104 -8.61 -11.88 -12.68
C SER A 104 -9.53 -10.78 -12.14
N GLU A 105 -10.65 -11.16 -11.52
CA GLU A 105 -11.65 -10.27 -10.94
C GLU A 105 -11.71 -10.48 -9.43
N ASP A 106 -12.06 -9.43 -8.70
CA ASP A 106 -12.12 -9.42 -7.24
C ASP A 106 -10.77 -9.85 -6.62
N ILE A 107 -9.67 -9.25 -7.10
CA ILE A 107 -8.32 -9.61 -6.66
C ILE A 107 -7.79 -8.59 -5.66
N VAL A 108 -7.40 -9.11 -4.50
CA VAL A 108 -6.70 -8.38 -3.45
C VAL A 108 -5.27 -8.87 -3.34
N GLN A 109 -4.38 -7.99 -2.85
CA GLN A 109 -3.00 -8.34 -2.54
C GLN A 109 -2.76 -8.27 -1.04
N MET A 110 -2.23 -9.33 -0.46
CA MET A 110 -1.94 -9.39 0.96
C MET A 110 -0.66 -8.59 1.26
N LYS A 111 -0.73 -7.58 2.12
CA LYS A 111 0.41 -6.75 2.51
C LYS A 111 1.45 -7.49 3.33
N GLY A 112 1.09 -8.57 4.03
CA GLY A 112 2.03 -9.35 4.84
C GLY A 112 2.98 -10.23 4.01
N CYS A 113 2.49 -10.79 2.89
CA CYS A 113 3.25 -11.75 2.07
C CYS A 113 3.35 -11.39 0.59
N GLY A 114 2.55 -10.44 0.11
CA GLY A 114 2.52 -9.94 -1.26
C GLY A 114 1.73 -10.82 -2.22
N GLN A 115 1.11 -11.89 -1.71
CA GLN A 115 0.34 -12.84 -2.50
C GLN A 115 -0.97 -12.21 -3.00
N TYR A 116 -1.33 -12.52 -4.24
CA TYR A 116 -2.61 -12.14 -4.84
C TYR A 116 -3.64 -13.24 -4.64
N LEU A 117 -4.79 -12.88 -4.08
CA LEU A 117 -5.87 -13.80 -3.74
C LEU A 117 -7.22 -13.20 -4.13
N CYS A 118 -8.23 -14.05 -4.34
CA CYS A 118 -9.62 -13.60 -4.46
C CYS A 118 -10.10 -12.98 -3.15
N GLY A 119 -10.73 -11.81 -3.21
CA GLY A 119 -11.33 -11.12 -2.06
C GLY A 119 -12.40 -11.98 -1.37
N ASN A 120 -13.23 -12.65 -2.16
CA ASN A 120 -14.26 -13.56 -1.68
C ASN A 120 -13.82 -15.03 -1.57
N ALA A 121 -12.52 -15.29 -1.40
CA ALA A 121 -11.91 -16.62 -1.44
C ALA A 121 -12.08 -17.33 -2.81
N CYS A 122 -11.32 -18.41 -3.02
CA CYS A 122 -11.33 -19.15 -4.27
C CYS A 122 -12.51 -20.14 -4.32
N ASP A 123 -13.73 -19.66 -4.07
CA ASP A 123 -14.89 -20.53 -4.23
C ASP A 123 -15.11 -20.84 -5.72
N GLU A 124 -15.33 -22.11 -6.01
CA GLU A 124 -15.51 -22.63 -7.37
C GLU A 124 -16.94 -22.28 -7.82
N SER A 125 -17.17 -21.07 -8.31
CA SER A 125 -18.39 -20.78 -9.06
C SER A 125 -18.30 -21.39 -10.46
N ASP A 126 -18.46 -22.71 -10.52
CA ASP A 126 -18.86 -23.44 -11.72
C ASP A 126 -20.17 -24.17 -11.39
N GLU A 127 -21.30 -23.46 -11.32
CA GLU A 127 -22.68 -24.01 -11.32
C GLU A 127 -23.66 -22.81 -11.50
N SER A 128 -24.59 -22.67 -12.45
CA SER A 128 -25.01 -23.44 -13.62
C SER A 128 -25.89 -22.52 -14.51
N ASP A 129 -25.84 -22.79 -15.81
CA ASP A 129 -26.68 -22.29 -16.90
C ASP A 129 -28.18 -22.59 -16.66
N GLU A 130 -29.01 -21.57 -16.42
CA GLU A 130 -30.47 -21.72 -16.49
C GLU A 130 -30.95 -21.21 -17.87
N SER A 131 -30.69 -22.04 -18.88
CA SER A 131 -31.31 -21.94 -20.21
C SER A 131 -32.84 -22.03 -20.11
N ASP A 132 -33.48 -21.12 -20.86
CA ASP A 132 -34.89 -20.99 -21.24
C ASP A 132 -35.70 -22.31 -21.30
N GLU A 133 -36.96 -22.31 -20.84
CA GLU A 133 -38.10 -22.69 -21.72
C GLU A 133 -39.40 -22.00 -21.25
N SER A 134 -39.90 -21.17 -22.16
CA SER A 134 -41.27 -20.68 -22.24
C SER A 134 -42.24 -21.84 -22.51
N ASP A 135 -43.36 -21.95 -21.80
CA ASP A 135 -44.62 -22.37 -22.45
C ASP A 135 -45.85 -21.86 -21.70
N ASP A 136 -46.83 -21.60 -22.54
CA ASP A 136 -47.99 -20.72 -22.45
C ASP A 136 -49.27 -21.57 -22.31
N GLU A 137 -50.25 -21.03 -21.58
CA GLU A 137 -51.70 -21.24 -21.72
C GLU A 137 -52.44 -22.59 -21.44
N GLU A 138 -53.63 -22.38 -20.83
CA GLU A 138 -54.93 -23.06 -20.98
C GLU A 138 -55.13 -24.53 -20.55
N THR A 139 -55.76 -24.73 -19.38
CA THR A 139 -57.07 -25.42 -19.20
C THR A 139 -57.45 -25.58 -17.74
#